data_AF-A0A0S9R119-F1
#
_entry.id   AF-A0A0S9R119-F1
#
_cell.length_a   1.000
_cell.length_b   1.000
_cell.length_c   1.000
_cell.angle_alpha   90.00
_cell.angle_beta   90.00
_cell.angle_gamma   90.00
#
_symmetry.space_group_name_H-M   'P 1'
#
loop_
_entity.id
_entity.type
_entity.pdbx_description
1 polymer ?
#
loop_
_entity_poly.entity_id
_entity_poly.type
_entity_poly.pdbx_seq_one_letter_code
_entity_poly.pdbx_strand_id
1 'polypeptide(L)'
;MTRSTRWTAAAGLAAALPLALGGLASTATADTTEQVERPETFTSAFVAEATGDQVVGPDGTVGVGQEDGSGTFIFLINSDEEIICWDITTEGVDPPYQSAARTATHIHQTPAGQNGPPRLSFPNPGPEDSDIRNSSGCSEGPFTTGLSAEGQDTGTGFTLDQIEANPAGFSADTHTAANVPGAVRGQLAFSQELLDEANGAGGPQSGGPDDEDAGEENADDEDRVVPRNGVDTGEGGTAGSTPAAPYVALTLVGLAAAGAVAARRRQGA
;
A
#
# COMPACT_ATOMS: atom_id res chain seq x y z
N MET A 1 -71.10 52.03 -34.03
CA MET A 1 -71.80 50.77 -33.70
C MET A 1 -71.17 49.72 -34.60
N THR A 2 -70.48 48.65 -34.19
CA THR A 2 -70.56 47.83 -32.98
C THR A 2 -69.24 47.07 -32.80
N ARG A 3 -68.84 46.92 -31.53
CA ARG A 3 -67.71 46.19 -30.89
C ARG A 3 -66.92 45.13 -31.68
N SER A 4 -65.59 45.27 -31.63
CA SER A 4 -64.59 44.21 -31.70
C SER A 4 -64.21 43.75 -30.29
N THR A 5 -64.46 42.49 -29.95
CA THR A 5 -64.15 41.90 -28.64
C THR A 5 -62.76 41.30 -28.66
N ARG A 6 -61.81 41.91 -27.94
CA ARG A 6 -60.47 41.37 -27.71
C ARG A 6 -60.50 40.39 -26.54
N TRP A 7 -59.95 39.21 -26.76
CA TRP A 7 -59.60 38.26 -25.72
C TRP A 7 -58.29 38.70 -25.09
N THR A 8 -58.26 38.84 -23.77
CA THR A 8 -57.01 38.91 -22.99
C THR A 8 -57.22 38.15 -21.68
N ALA A 9 -56.50 37.03 -21.57
CA ALA A 9 -56.26 36.31 -20.34
C ALA A 9 -55.26 37.08 -19.47
N ALA A 10 -55.46 37.06 -18.16
CA ALA A 10 -54.47 37.40 -17.14
C ALA A 10 -54.82 36.57 -15.89
N ALA A 11 -54.02 35.55 -15.60
CA ALA A 11 -52.90 35.60 -14.65
C ALA A 11 -53.37 35.26 -13.21
N GLY A 12 -53.43 33.95 -12.92
CA GLY A 12 -53.52 33.46 -11.56
C GLY A 12 -52.13 33.46 -10.92
N LEU A 13 -51.93 34.29 -9.90
CA LEU A 13 -50.78 34.19 -9.00
C LEU A 13 -51.03 33.03 -8.02
N ALA A 14 -50.30 31.94 -8.18
CA ALA A 14 -50.11 30.94 -7.13
C ALA A 14 -48.81 31.27 -6.40
N ALA A 15 -48.91 31.80 -5.17
CA ALA A 15 -47.78 31.95 -4.27
C ALA A 15 -47.43 30.58 -3.68
N ALA A 16 -46.31 30.01 -4.09
CA ALA A 16 -45.71 28.84 -3.46
C ALA A 16 -44.64 29.31 -2.47
N LEU A 17 -44.84 29.03 -1.18
CA LEU A 17 -43.82 29.13 -0.14
C LEU A 17 -42.83 27.97 -0.31
N PRO A 18 -41.52 28.22 -0.47
CA PRO A 18 -40.54 27.17 -0.26
C PRO A 18 -40.22 27.07 1.25
N LEU A 19 -40.74 26.01 1.88
CA LEU A 19 -40.05 25.37 3.00
C LEU A 19 -38.77 24.75 2.44
N ALA A 20 -37.62 25.37 2.67
CA ALA A 20 -36.33 24.72 2.49
C ALA A 20 -35.70 24.55 3.88
N LEU A 21 -35.81 23.31 4.35
CA LEU A 21 -35.19 22.78 5.55
C LEU A 21 -33.66 22.97 5.42
N GLY A 22 -33.06 23.66 6.39
CA GLY A 22 -31.60 23.69 6.55
C GLY A 22 -31.11 22.30 6.95
N GLY A 23 -30.81 21.47 5.95
CA GLY A 23 -30.05 20.24 6.13
C GLY A 23 -28.58 20.57 6.22
N LEU A 24 -27.93 20.13 7.30
CA LEU A 24 -26.50 20.16 7.50
C LEU A 24 -25.80 19.55 6.27
N ALA A 25 -24.94 20.32 5.61
CA ALA A 25 -23.97 19.77 4.67
C ALA A 25 -23.00 18.89 5.48
N SER A 26 -23.27 17.59 5.56
CA SER A 26 -22.22 16.61 5.82
C SER A 26 -21.30 16.63 4.62
N THR A 27 -20.05 17.05 4.81
CA THR A 27 -18.97 16.78 3.87
C THR A 27 -18.69 15.28 3.90
N ALA A 28 -19.42 14.52 3.08
CA ALA A 28 -19.11 13.14 2.77
C ALA A 28 -18.14 13.11 1.59
N THR A 29 -16.92 12.65 1.81
CA THR A 29 -15.91 12.16 0.84
C THR A 29 -14.65 11.85 1.66
N ALA A 30 -14.12 10.63 1.82
CA ALA A 30 -14.30 9.37 1.15
C ALA A 30 -14.49 8.24 2.19
N ASP A 31 -15.54 7.46 2.01
CA ASP A 31 -15.93 6.38 2.90
C ASP A 31 -15.30 5.07 2.39
N THR A 32 -14.18 4.66 2.99
CA THR A 32 -13.90 3.23 3.16
C THR A 32 -14.81 2.75 4.29
N THR A 33 -16.05 2.44 3.93
CA THR A 33 -17.04 1.75 4.77
C THR A 33 -16.46 0.37 5.03
N GLU A 34 -15.90 -0.04 6.16
CA GLU A 34 -15.87 0.50 7.52
C GLU A 34 -14.46 0.23 8.06
N GLN A 35 -13.81 1.23 8.68
CA GLN A 35 -12.61 0.90 9.44
C GLN A 35 -13.01 -0.03 10.58
N VAL A 36 -12.35 -1.17 10.68
CA VAL A 36 -12.58 -2.14 11.77
C VAL A 36 -11.63 -1.85 12.93
N GLU A 37 -11.95 -2.43 14.08
CA GLU A 37 -11.03 -2.39 15.22
C GLU A 37 -9.75 -3.18 14.88
N ARG A 38 -8.62 -2.68 15.38
CA ARG A 38 -7.34 -3.37 15.24
C ARG A 38 -7.40 -4.72 16.00
N PRO A 39 -7.05 -5.85 15.39
CA PRO A 39 -7.09 -7.15 16.06
C PRO A 39 -6.03 -7.23 17.16
N GLU A 40 -6.23 -8.14 18.12
CA GLU A 40 -5.31 -8.33 19.25
C GLU A 40 -3.95 -8.92 18.81
N THR A 41 -3.95 -9.68 17.72
CA THR A 41 -2.75 -10.33 17.18
C THR A 41 -2.72 -10.25 15.66
N PHE A 42 -1.52 -10.38 15.12
CA PHE A 42 -1.22 -10.42 13.69
C PHE A 42 -0.50 -11.72 13.35
N THR A 43 -0.83 -12.28 12.20
CA THR A 43 -0.19 -13.46 11.60
C THR A 43 1.09 -13.08 10.85
N SER A 44 1.16 -11.85 10.32
CA SER A 44 2.31 -11.37 9.57
C SER A 44 2.42 -9.83 9.54
N ALA A 45 3.61 -9.34 9.25
CA ALA A 45 3.88 -7.93 9.03
C ALA A 45 4.75 -7.73 7.78
N PHE A 46 4.41 -6.73 6.99
CA PHE A 46 5.10 -6.40 5.74
C PHE A 46 5.43 -4.91 5.69
N VAL A 47 6.54 -4.59 5.05
CA VAL A 47 6.94 -3.23 4.71
C VAL A 47 7.20 -3.13 3.21
N ALA A 48 6.80 -2.02 2.60
CA ALA A 48 7.21 -1.61 1.26
C ALA A 48 7.86 -0.22 1.34
N GLU A 49 9.17 -0.17 1.06
CA GLU A 49 9.89 1.08 0.86
C GLU A 49 9.70 1.51 -0.59
N ALA A 50 8.90 2.54 -0.79
CA ALA A 50 8.43 2.99 -2.08
C ALA A 50 9.16 4.22 -2.56
N THR A 51 9.53 4.22 -3.84
CA THR A 51 10.24 5.34 -4.48
C THR A 51 9.78 5.48 -5.93
N GLY A 52 9.99 6.65 -6.53
CA GLY A 52 9.62 6.89 -7.93
C GLY A 52 10.38 6.03 -8.95
N ASP A 53 11.63 5.65 -8.64
CA ASP A 53 12.48 4.83 -9.53
C ASP A 53 12.02 3.37 -9.63
N GLN A 54 11.14 2.91 -8.73
CA GLN A 54 10.55 1.58 -8.75
C GLN A 54 9.23 1.49 -9.55
N VAL A 55 8.62 2.63 -9.90
CA VAL A 55 7.34 2.67 -10.62
C VAL A 55 7.49 2.11 -12.03
N VAL A 56 6.52 1.30 -12.48
CA VAL A 56 6.53 0.66 -13.79
C VAL A 56 5.47 1.28 -14.69
N GLY A 57 5.90 1.85 -15.81
CA GLY A 57 5.03 2.47 -16.80
C GLY A 57 4.17 1.45 -17.55
N PRO A 58 3.14 1.92 -18.29
CA PRO A 58 2.26 1.04 -19.07
C PRO A 58 2.98 0.28 -20.20
N ASP A 59 4.14 0.76 -20.63
CA ASP A 59 5.03 0.11 -21.61
C ASP A 59 6.06 -0.84 -20.98
N GLY A 60 6.05 -0.96 -19.64
CA GLY A 60 7.00 -1.76 -18.88
C GLY A 60 8.30 -1.03 -18.51
N THR A 61 8.44 0.26 -18.85
CA THR A 61 9.61 1.05 -18.44
C THR A 61 9.59 1.25 -16.92
N VAL A 62 10.69 0.90 -16.24
CA VAL A 62 10.85 1.11 -14.80
C VAL A 62 11.43 2.50 -14.53
N GLY A 63 11.04 3.12 -13.43
CA GLY A 63 11.52 4.42 -12.97
C GLY A 63 10.81 5.61 -13.60
N VAL A 64 9.51 5.48 -13.83
CA VAL A 64 8.65 6.54 -14.39
C VAL A 64 7.87 7.32 -13.32
N GLY A 65 8.17 7.09 -12.05
CA GLY A 65 7.49 7.72 -10.92
C GLY A 65 7.97 9.14 -10.65
N GLN A 66 7.55 9.68 -9.51
CA GLN A 66 7.94 11.01 -9.05
C GLN A 66 9.36 10.98 -8.49
N GLU A 67 10.27 11.78 -9.06
CA GLU A 67 11.71 11.74 -8.79
C GLU A 67 12.04 11.92 -7.30
N ASP A 68 11.40 12.88 -6.63
CA ASP A 68 11.61 13.18 -5.20
C ASP A 68 10.57 12.49 -4.29
N GLY A 69 9.73 11.62 -4.86
CA GLY A 69 8.66 10.94 -4.12
C GLY A 69 9.19 9.70 -3.40
N SER A 70 8.86 9.58 -2.12
CA SER A 70 9.11 8.39 -1.32
C SER A 70 7.91 8.00 -0.46
N GLY A 71 7.92 6.79 0.07
CA GLY A 71 7.00 6.39 1.12
C GLY A 71 7.38 5.08 1.80
N THR A 72 6.92 4.94 3.03
CA THR A 72 7.03 3.71 3.82
C THR A 72 5.61 3.20 4.05
N PHE A 73 5.36 1.98 3.58
CA PHE A 73 4.05 1.34 3.63
C PHE A 73 4.14 0.14 4.55
N ILE A 74 3.61 0.24 5.77
CA ILE A 74 3.55 -0.84 6.74
C ILE A 74 2.18 -1.48 6.67
N PHE A 75 2.15 -2.81 6.59
CA PHE A 75 0.95 -3.62 6.63
C PHE A 75 1.07 -4.70 7.70
N LEU A 76 0.12 -4.74 8.61
CA LEU A 76 -0.01 -5.78 9.61
C LEU A 76 -1.24 -6.62 9.24
N ILE A 77 -1.06 -7.92 9.06
CA ILE A 77 -2.09 -8.83 8.59
C ILE A 77 -2.43 -9.82 9.69
N ASN A 78 -3.73 -10.03 9.90
CA ASN A 78 -4.28 -11.21 10.56
C ASN A 78 -5.13 -11.94 9.51
N SER A 79 -4.55 -12.94 8.85
CA SER A 79 -5.21 -13.70 7.80
C SER A 79 -6.28 -14.65 8.33
N ASP A 80 -6.24 -15.01 9.62
CA ASP A 80 -7.27 -15.84 10.25
C ASP A 80 -8.59 -15.07 10.40
N GLU A 81 -8.51 -13.76 10.64
CA GLU A 81 -9.64 -12.83 10.72
C GLU A 81 -9.89 -12.08 9.40
N GLU A 82 -9.04 -12.27 8.38
CA GLU A 82 -9.04 -11.48 7.13
C GLU A 82 -9.00 -9.97 7.38
N ILE A 83 -8.22 -9.53 8.38
CA ILE A 83 -8.02 -8.11 8.72
C ILE A 83 -6.62 -7.66 8.31
N ILE A 84 -6.54 -6.52 7.64
CA ILE A 84 -5.29 -5.81 7.35
C ILE A 84 -5.33 -4.43 7.99
N CYS A 85 -4.32 -4.12 8.79
CA CYS A 85 -4.05 -2.78 9.29
C CYS A 85 -2.90 -2.17 8.52
N TRP A 86 -2.97 -0.87 8.23
CA TRP A 86 -1.93 -0.14 7.52
C TRP A 86 -1.46 1.08 8.33
N ASP A 87 -0.20 1.41 8.12
CA ASP A 87 0.39 2.70 8.45
C ASP A 87 1.26 3.11 7.25
N ILE A 88 0.81 4.14 6.54
CA ILE A 88 1.40 4.58 5.27
C ILE A 88 1.84 6.02 5.44
N THR A 89 3.13 6.26 5.27
CA THR A 89 3.71 7.60 5.19
C THR A 89 4.27 7.82 3.80
N THR A 90 3.97 8.97 3.20
CA THR A 90 4.58 9.41 1.93
C THR A 90 5.22 10.78 2.12
N GLU A 91 6.34 11.02 1.45
CA GLU A 91 7.04 12.29 1.44
C GLU A 91 7.27 12.72 -0.02
N GLY A 92 7.04 13.99 -0.33
CA GLY A 92 7.29 14.53 -1.66
C GLY A 92 6.39 13.98 -2.76
N VAL A 93 5.23 13.39 -2.44
CA VAL A 93 4.20 12.94 -3.40
C VAL A 93 3.21 14.06 -3.69
N ASP A 94 3.10 14.54 -4.93
CA ASP A 94 2.30 15.74 -5.24
C ASP A 94 0.82 15.45 -5.58
N PRO A 95 -0.15 15.85 -4.74
CA PRO A 95 -1.57 15.79 -5.08
C PRO A 95 -1.93 16.76 -6.23
N PRO A 96 -3.13 16.63 -6.86
CA PRO A 96 -4.26 15.80 -6.44
C PRO A 96 -4.04 14.30 -6.71
N TYR A 97 -4.54 13.47 -5.80
CA TYR A 97 -4.60 12.02 -6.00
C TYR A 97 -5.52 11.66 -7.16
N GLN A 98 -5.14 10.66 -7.94
CA GLN A 98 -5.94 10.17 -9.06
C GLN A 98 -5.70 8.68 -9.31
N SER A 99 -6.78 7.93 -9.47
CA SER A 99 -6.76 6.52 -9.83
C SER A 99 -8.06 6.12 -10.52
N ALA A 100 -8.02 5.02 -11.27
CA ALA A 100 -9.22 4.37 -11.79
C ALA A 100 -9.94 3.51 -10.72
N ALA A 101 -9.24 3.12 -9.66
CA ALA A 101 -9.81 2.51 -8.47
C ALA A 101 -10.48 3.56 -7.57
N ARG A 102 -11.11 3.11 -6.48
CA ARG A 102 -11.84 3.96 -5.52
C ARG A 102 -10.95 5.01 -4.87
N THR A 103 -9.72 4.63 -4.53
CA THR A 103 -8.66 5.49 -4.02
C THR A 103 -7.41 5.34 -4.88
N ALA A 104 -6.37 6.11 -4.59
CA ALA A 104 -5.13 6.13 -5.35
C ALA A 104 -3.97 5.46 -4.62
N THR A 105 -4.23 4.71 -3.55
CA THR A 105 -3.22 4.03 -2.74
C THR A 105 -3.61 2.57 -2.62
N HIS A 106 -2.70 1.66 -3.00
CA HIS A 106 -3.07 0.25 -3.22
C HIS A 106 -2.01 -0.73 -2.75
N ILE A 107 -2.42 -2.00 -2.65
CA ILE A 107 -1.55 -3.15 -2.89
C ILE A 107 -1.96 -3.78 -4.22
N HIS A 108 -0.99 -3.99 -5.11
CA HIS A 108 -1.10 -4.72 -6.36
C HIS A 108 -0.57 -6.14 -6.23
N GLN A 109 -1.22 -7.09 -6.90
CA GLN A 109 -0.67 -8.44 -7.08
C GLN A 109 0.25 -8.45 -8.30
N THR A 110 1.53 -8.16 -8.07
CA THR A 110 2.56 -8.15 -9.10
C THR A 110 3.96 -8.40 -8.53
N PRO A 111 4.81 -9.15 -9.24
CA PRO A 111 6.23 -9.20 -8.92
C PRO A 111 6.95 -7.89 -9.29
N ALA A 112 8.18 -7.75 -8.81
CA ALA A 112 9.07 -6.64 -9.11
C ALA A 112 9.22 -6.43 -10.64
N GLY A 113 9.18 -5.16 -11.07
CA GLY A 113 9.38 -4.77 -12.46
C GLY A 113 8.23 -5.09 -13.42
N GLN A 114 7.09 -5.55 -12.92
CA GLN A 114 5.89 -5.82 -13.72
C GLN A 114 4.68 -5.06 -13.18
N ASN A 115 3.67 -4.86 -14.04
CA ASN A 115 2.37 -4.35 -13.64
C ASN A 115 1.41 -5.49 -13.35
N GLY A 116 0.51 -5.28 -12.40
CA GLY A 116 -0.59 -6.20 -12.07
C GLY A 116 -1.82 -5.45 -11.57
N PRO A 117 -2.94 -6.13 -11.33
CA PRO A 117 -4.15 -5.50 -10.84
C PRO A 117 -4.02 -5.09 -9.35
N PRO A 118 -4.65 -3.98 -8.93
CA PRO A 118 -4.80 -3.69 -7.51
C PRO A 118 -5.74 -4.73 -6.89
N ARG A 119 -5.42 -5.18 -5.68
CA ARG A 119 -6.25 -6.10 -4.88
C ARG A 119 -6.83 -5.44 -3.64
N LEU A 120 -6.12 -4.47 -3.08
CA LEU A 120 -6.52 -3.68 -1.92
C LEU A 120 -6.45 -2.19 -2.26
N SER A 121 -7.36 -1.40 -1.69
CA SER A 121 -7.41 0.06 -1.82
C SER A 121 -7.50 0.69 -0.44
N PHE A 122 -6.63 1.65 -0.16
CA PHE A 122 -6.52 2.33 1.13
C PHE A 122 -6.89 3.81 1.00
N PRO A 123 -7.36 4.49 2.06
CA PRO A 123 -7.49 5.94 2.05
C PRO A 123 -6.18 6.61 1.63
N ASN A 124 -6.26 7.64 0.79
CA ASN A 124 -5.07 8.37 0.34
C ASN A 124 -4.39 9.07 1.53
N PRO A 125 -3.05 9.10 1.59
CA PRO A 125 -2.34 9.85 2.62
C PRO A 125 -2.73 11.33 2.65
N GLY A 126 -2.94 11.88 3.83
CA GLY A 126 -3.30 13.29 4.02
C GLY A 126 -2.58 13.93 5.20
N PRO A 127 -2.79 15.25 5.40
CA PRO A 127 -3.53 16.16 4.52
C PRO A 127 -2.74 16.50 3.24
N GLU A 128 -3.42 16.97 2.19
CA GLU A 128 -2.79 17.22 0.87
C GLU A 128 -1.78 18.39 0.88
N ASP A 129 -1.88 19.32 1.83
CA ASP A 129 -1.05 20.52 1.97
C ASP A 129 0.23 20.33 2.81
N SER A 130 0.60 19.09 3.11
CA SER A 130 1.80 18.73 3.87
C SER A 130 2.81 17.97 2.99
N ASP A 131 4.11 18.23 3.12
CA ASP A 131 5.15 17.48 2.40
C ASP A 131 5.19 16.01 2.82
N ILE A 132 4.95 15.74 4.10
CA ILE A 132 4.78 14.40 4.68
C ILE A 132 3.28 14.15 4.88
N ARG A 133 2.77 13.06 4.32
CA ARG A 133 1.34 12.70 4.35
C ARG A 133 1.16 11.31 4.90
N ASN A 134 0.11 11.10 5.69
CA ASN A 134 -0.11 9.83 6.39
C ASN A 134 -1.51 9.25 6.11
N SER A 135 -1.61 7.93 6.11
CA SER A 135 -2.87 7.18 6.11
C SER A 135 -2.71 5.98 7.02
N SER A 136 -3.64 5.80 7.95
CA SER A 136 -3.65 4.65 8.86
C SER A 136 -5.07 4.17 9.12
N GLY A 137 -5.20 2.90 9.47
CA GLY A 137 -6.47 2.26 9.77
C GLY A 137 -6.41 0.74 9.65
N CYS A 138 -7.55 0.09 9.79
CA CYS A 138 -7.72 -1.34 9.56
C CYS A 138 -8.98 -1.60 8.73
N SER A 139 -8.97 -2.64 7.92
CA SER A 139 -10.13 -3.10 7.16
C SER A 139 -10.21 -4.62 7.16
N GLU A 140 -11.43 -5.14 7.13
CA GLU A 140 -11.73 -6.57 7.08
C GLU A 140 -12.23 -6.95 5.67
N GLY A 141 -11.87 -8.15 5.23
CA GLY A 141 -12.37 -8.74 3.98
C GLY A 141 -13.89 -9.02 4.02
N PRO A 142 -14.52 -9.22 2.85
CA PRO A 142 -13.94 -9.29 1.51
C PRO A 142 -13.56 -7.91 0.97
N PHE A 143 -12.41 -7.86 0.28
CA PHE A 143 -11.85 -6.61 -0.24
C PHE A 143 -12.38 -6.25 -1.64
N THR A 144 -12.50 -4.95 -1.89
CA THR A 144 -12.84 -4.41 -3.21
C THR A 144 -12.02 -3.16 -3.51
N THR A 145 -11.64 -2.98 -4.76
CA THR A 145 -10.88 -1.81 -5.21
C THR A 145 -11.76 -0.76 -5.88
N GLY A 146 -12.98 -1.12 -6.30
CA GLY A 146 -13.83 -0.29 -7.15
C GLY A 146 -13.40 -0.29 -8.62
N LEU A 147 -12.28 -0.95 -8.97
CA LEU A 147 -11.84 -1.14 -10.35
C LEU A 147 -12.39 -2.47 -10.86
N SER A 148 -13.07 -2.46 -12.01
CA SER A 148 -13.56 -3.68 -12.65
C SER A 148 -12.65 -4.12 -13.81
N ALA A 149 -12.25 -5.39 -13.80
CA ALA A 149 -11.62 -6.08 -14.92
C ALA A 149 -12.47 -7.28 -15.33
N GLU A 150 -12.72 -7.44 -16.63
CA GLU A 150 -13.54 -8.56 -17.18
C GLU A 150 -14.93 -8.71 -16.52
N GLY A 151 -15.51 -7.60 -16.04
CA GLY A 151 -16.83 -7.57 -15.43
C GLY A 151 -16.88 -7.93 -13.93
N GLN A 152 -15.74 -8.04 -13.26
CA GLN A 152 -15.63 -8.28 -11.82
C GLN A 152 -14.67 -7.27 -11.16
N ASP A 153 -14.90 -6.94 -9.90
CA ASP A 153 -13.99 -6.08 -9.14
C ASP A 153 -12.62 -6.77 -8.96
N THR A 154 -11.52 -6.04 -9.12
CA THR A 154 -10.18 -6.64 -9.06
C THR A 154 -9.81 -7.16 -7.67
N GLY A 155 -10.49 -6.75 -6.60
CA GLY A 155 -10.37 -7.33 -5.27
C GLY A 155 -11.18 -8.63 -5.08
N THR A 156 -12.11 -8.95 -5.99
CA THR A 156 -12.97 -10.14 -5.84
C THR A 156 -12.15 -11.42 -5.78
N GLY A 157 -12.35 -12.22 -4.73
CA GLY A 157 -11.66 -13.51 -4.52
C GLY A 157 -10.21 -13.40 -4.06
N PHE A 158 -9.73 -12.19 -3.78
CA PHE A 158 -8.46 -11.99 -3.08
C PHE A 158 -8.63 -12.22 -1.56
N THR A 159 -7.61 -12.81 -0.95
CA THR A 159 -7.52 -13.15 0.49
C THR A 159 -6.11 -12.80 0.99
N LEU A 160 -5.98 -12.47 2.26
CA LEU A 160 -4.69 -12.00 2.82
C LEU A 160 -3.64 -13.11 2.88
N ASP A 161 -4.05 -14.37 3.02
CA ASP A 161 -3.17 -15.54 2.94
C ASP A 161 -2.33 -15.60 1.64
N GLN A 162 -2.81 -14.98 0.56
CA GLN A 162 -2.07 -14.90 -0.71
C GLN A 162 -0.83 -14.01 -0.58
N ILE A 163 -0.90 -12.92 0.20
CA ILE A 163 0.27 -12.07 0.51
C ILE A 163 1.26 -12.87 1.35
N GLU A 164 0.78 -13.57 2.38
CA GLU A 164 1.65 -14.37 3.26
C GLU A 164 2.37 -15.49 2.51
N ALA A 165 1.69 -16.15 1.58
CA ALA A 165 2.25 -17.22 0.77
C ALA A 165 3.34 -16.74 -0.20
N ASN A 166 3.26 -15.49 -0.69
CA ASN A 166 4.23 -14.95 -1.65
C ASN A 166 4.30 -13.41 -1.61
N PRO A 167 4.93 -12.81 -0.60
CA PRO A 167 4.96 -11.35 -0.45
C PRO A 167 5.71 -10.65 -1.60
N ALA A 168 6.74 -11.30 -2.16
CA ALA A 168 7.47 -10.79 -3.33
C ALA A 168 6.59 -10.70 -4.61
N GLY A 169 5.42 -11.35 -4.61
CA GLY A 169 4.39 -11.23 -5.63
C GLY A 169 3.46 -10.04 -5.46
N PHE A 170 3.72 -9.12 -4.53
CA PHE A 170 2.91 -7.94 -4.25
C PHE A 170 3.73 -6.66 -4.15
N SER A 171 3.14 -5.54 -4.57
CA SER A 171 3.70 -4.20 -4.42
C SER A 171 2.69 -3.23 -3.82
N ALA A 172 3.15 -2.21 -3.11
CA ALA A 172 2.33 -1.09 -2.69
C ALA A 172 2.71 0.17 -3.48
N ASP A 173 1.73 1.03 -3.74
CA ASP A 173 1.91 2.28 -4.46
C ASP A 173 0.93 3.38 -4.03
N THR A 174 1.26 4.60 -4.45
CA THR A 174 0.36 5.75 -4.43
C THR A 174 0.43 6.45 -5.79
N HIS A 175 -0.71 6.87 -6.33
CA HIS A 175 -0.85 7.54 -7.63
C HIS A 175 -1.33 8.98 -7.48
N THR A 176 -0.88 9.85 -8.39
CA THR A 176 -1.30 11.25 -8.47
C THR A 176 -1.73 11.59 -9.89
N ALA A 177 -2.40 12.72 -10.07
CA ALA A 177 -2.79 13.18 -11.40
C ALA A 177 -1.57 13.48 -12.30
N ALA A 178 -0.43 13.87 -11.72
CA ALA A 178 0.83 14.06 -12.44
C ALA A 178 1.53 12.73 -12.75
N ASN A 179 1.36 11.72 -11.89
CA ASN A 179 2.00 10.41 -12.00
C ASN A 179 0.95 9.29 -12.01
N VAL A 180 0.15 9.23 -13.08
CA VAL A 180 -0.91 8.23 -13.26
C VAL A 180 -0.40 6.78 -13.18
N PRO A 181 0.77 6.41 -13.73
CA PRO A 181 1.33 5.06 -13.53
C PRO A 181 1.70 4.74 -12.07
N GLY A 182 1.81 5.75 -11.22
CA GLY A 182 2.27 5.67 -9.83
C GLY A 182 3.24 6.82 -9.54
N ALA A 183 3.05 7.53 -8.43
CA ALA A 183 4.03 8.48 -7.92
C ALA A 183 5.18 7.74 -7.23
N VAL A 184 4.86 6.76 -6.39
CA VAL A 184 5.83 5.89 -5.70
C VAL A 184 5.37 4.44 -5.75
N ARG A 185 6.31 3.50 -5.73
CA ARG A 185 6.05 2.06 -5.66
C ARG A 185 7.12 1.35 -4.85
N GLY A 186 6.76 0.33 -4.08
CA GLY A 186 7.69 -0.59 -3.39
C GLY A 186 7.17 -2.03 -3.37
N GLN A 187 8.05 -3.04 -3.42
CA GLN A 187 7.65 -4.44 -3.21
C GLN A 187 7.46 -4.75 -1.73
N LEU A 188 6.50 -5.62 -1.40
CA LEU A 188 6.30 -6.07 -0.03
C LEU A 188 7.44 -7.00 0.41
N ALA A 189 8.02 -6.69 1.57
CA ALA A 189 9.01 -7.50 2.26
C ALA A 189 8.51 -7.85 3.66
N PHE A 190 8.67 -9.10 4.07
CA PHE A 190 8.32 -9.55 5.42
C PHE A 190 9.19 -8.86 6.47
N SER A 191 8.60 -8.46 7.59
CA SER A 191 9.30 -7.87 8.73
C SER A 191 8.95 -8.61 10.03
N GLN A 192 9.89 -9.40 10.53
CA GLN A 192 9.73 -10.06 11.83
C GLN A 192 9.69 -9.03 12.97
N GLU A 193 10.46 -7.95 12.86
CA GLU A 193 10.55 -6.90 13.88
C GLU A 193 9.20 -6.20 14.07
N LEU A 194 8.53 -5.81 12.97
CA LEU A 194 7.20 -5.20 13.03
C LEU A 194 6.15 -6.17 13.58
N LEU A 195 6.27 -7.46 13.26
CA LEU A 195 5.36 -8.49 13.78
C LEU A 195 5.53 -8.67 15.29
N ASP A 196 6.79 -8.77 15.75
CA ASP A 196 7.12 -8.90 17.16
C ASP A 196 6.71 -7.67 17.96
N GLU A 197 6.87 -6.46 17.41
CA GLU A 197 6.37 -5.23 18.03
C GLU A 197 4.84 -5.21 18.12
N ALA A 198 4.16 -5.52 17.01
CA ALA A 198 2.70 -5.48 16.94
C ALA A 198 2.04 -6.48 17.90
N ASN A 199 2.61 -7.68 18.04
CA ASN A 199 2.14 -8.72 18.96
C ASN A 199 2.71 -8.56 20.38
N GLY A 200 3.87 -7.91 20.52
CA GLY A 200 4.56 -7.65 21.78
C GLY A 200 4.04 -6.43 22.54
N ALA A 201 3.24 -5.57 21.90
CA ALA A 201 2.54 -4.46 22.54
C ALA A 201 1.55 -4.90 23.65
N GLY A 202 1.36 -6.21 23.87
CA GLY A 202 0.67 -6.80 25.02
C GLY A 202 1.57 -7.41 26.12
N GLY A 203 2.90 -7.35 26.02
CA GLY A 203 3.86 -7.89 26.99
C GLY A 203 4.51 -6.80 27.86
N PRO A 204 4.99 -7.11 29.09
CA PRO A 204 5.68 -6.10 29.89
C PRO A 204 6.94 -5.66 29.14
N GLN A 205 7.05 -4.35 28.89
CA GLN A 205 8.30 -3.71 28.51
C GLN A 205 9.37 -4.08 29.54
N SER A 206 10.19 -5.07 29.21
CA SER A 206 11.36 -5.38 30.00
C SER A 206 12.49 -4.47 29.53
N GLY A 207 12.70 -3.44 30.34
CA GLY A 207 13.98 -2.79 30.61
C GLY A 207 14.93 -2.58 29.45
N GLY A 208 15.06 -1.32 29.03
CA GLY A 208 16.41 -0.83 28.71
C GLY A 208 17.35 -1.09 29.89
N PRO A 209 18.67 -1.20 29.66
CA PRO A 209 19.61 -1.50 30.74
C PRO A 209 19.44 -0.50 31.87
N ASP A 210 19.14 -1.03 33.05
CA ASP A 210 18.95 -0.30 34.30
C ASP A 210 20.27 0.41 34.66
N ASP A 211 20.43 1.66 34.21
CA ASP A 211 21.35 2.63 34.81
C ASP A 211 20.70 3.19 36.08
N GLU A 212 20.61 2.36 37.13
CA GLU A 212 20.35 2.81 38.50
C GLU A 212 21.25 2.03 39.48
N ASP A 213 22.44 2.57 39.75
CA ASP A 213 22.89 2.65 41.14
C ASP A 213 23.48 4.04 41.39
N ALA A 214 23.03 4.61 42.50
CA ALA A 214 23.17 6.00 42.87
C ALA A 214 24.27 6.18 43.92
N GLY A 215 24.96 7.33 43.86
CA GLY A 215 25.31 8.08 45.06
C GLY A 215 26.62 7.72 45.77
N GLU A 216 27.49 8.73 45.83
CA GLU A 216 28.69 8.87 46.66
C GLU A 216 28.35 8.71 48.17
N GLU A 217 29.21 8.23 49.07
CA GLU A 217 30.38 8.94 49.61
C GLU A 217 31.24 8.10 50.59
N ASN A 218 32.57 8.34 50.50
CA ASN A 218 33.60 8.43 51.55
C ASN A 218 34.25 7.19 52.23
N ALA A 219 35.56 7.07 51.88
CA ALA A 219 36.75 6.97 52.74
C ALA A 219 37.43 5.61 52.94
N ASP A 220 38.74 5.66 52.63
CA ASP A 220 39.86 4.87 53.16
C ASP A 220 40.00 3.39 52.75
N ASP A 221 40.78 3.13 51.69
CA ASP A 221 41.80 2.07 51.75
C ASP A 221 42.88 2.31 50.67
N GLU A 222 44.11 2.48 51.11
CA GLU A 222 45.30 2.51 50.26
C GLU A 222 45.62 1.07 49.81
N ASP A 223 46.22 0.95 48.63
CA ASP A 223 46.87 -0.27 48.12
C ASP A 223 45.98 -1.25 47.32
N ARG A 224 45.78 -0.95 46.03
CA ARG A 224 45.76 -2.02 45.03
C ARG A 224 46.38 -1.59 43.70
N VAL A 225 47.61 -2.03 43.53
CA VAL A 225 48.43 -1.98 42.32
C VAL A 225 47.69 -2.61 41.12
N VAL A 226 47.51 -1.84 40.05
CA VAL A 226 47.09 -2.34 38.72
C VAL A 226 48.32 -2.65 37.85
N PRO A 227 48.51 -3.90 37.38
CA PRO A 227 49.47 -4.18 36.32
C PRO A 227 48.89 -3.80 34.95
N ARG A 228 49.65 -3.01 34.20
CA ARG A 228 49.45 -2.82 32.75
C ARG A 228 50.04 -4.01 31.98
N ASN A 229 49.37 -4.38 30.90
CA ASN A 229 49.80 -5.26 29.80
C ASN A 229 49.75 -6.77 30.07
N GLY A 230 48.60 -7.38 29.74
CA GLY A 230 48.48 -8.79 29.43
C GLY A 230 47.95 -8.95 27.99
N VAL A 231 48.83 -9.33 27.08
CA VAL A 231 48.48 -9.94 25.78
C VAL A 231 48.34 -11.43 26.02
N ASP A 232 47.22 -12.03 25.63
CA ASP A 232 47.09 -13.47 25.39
C ASP A 232 46.03 -13.65 24.28
N THR A 233 46.28 -14.03 23.02
CA THR A 233 47.00 -15.14 22.37
C THR A 233 46.12 -16.39 22.12
N GLY A 234 45.89 -16.66 20.82
CA GLY A 234 45.43 -17.93 20.23
C GLY A 234 43.94 -18.28 20.37
N GLU A 235 43.32 -19.11 19.54
CA GLU A 235 43.67 -19.75 18.25
C GLU A 235 42.44 -20.61 17.83
N GLY A 236 42.19 -20.77 16.52
CA GLY A 236 41.39 -21.86 15.93
C GLY A 236 39.93 -21.54 15.56
N GLY A 237 39.38 -21.92 14.40
CA GLY A 237 39.91 -22.71 13.30
C GLY A 237 38.95 -22.77 12.09
N THR A 238 39.55 -22.78 10.91
CA THR A 238 39.26 -23.53 9.66
C THR A 238 37.84 -23.62 9.06
N ALA A 239 37.73 -22.98 7.88
CA ALA A 239 37.42 -23.54 6.56
C ALA A 239 36.13 -24.36 6.32
N GLY A 240 35.32 -23.83 5.40
CA GLY A 240 34.33 -24.55 4.60
C GLY A 240 34.07 -23.82 3.28
N SER A 241 34.91 -24.06 2.27
CA SER A 241 34.68 -23.62 0.89
C SER A 241 34.10 -24.78 0.08
N THR A 242 32.97 -24.56 -0.63
CA THR A 242 32.61 -25.02 -2.01
C THR A 242 31.08 -25.06 -2.21
N PRO A 243 30.55 -25.12 -3.45
CA PRO A 243 30.88 -24.33 -4.64
C PRO A 243 29.61 -23.70 -5.29
N ALA A 244 29.82 -22.72 -6.16
CA ALA A 244 28.79 -22.21 -7.07
C ALA A 244 28.29 -23.33 -8.01
N ALA A 245 26.96 -23.51 -8.06
CA ALA A 245 26.30 -24.35 -9.05
C ALA A 245 25.98 -23.53 -10.31
N PRO A 246 26.25 -24.03 -11.52
CA PRO A 246 25.84 -23.37 -12.75
C PRO A 246 24.35 -23.60 -12.99
N TYR A 247 23.58 -22.52 -13.12
CA TYR A 247 22.22 -22.56 -13.65
C TYR A 247 22.27 -22.99 -15.13
N VAL A 248 21.73 -24.16 -15.41
CA VAL A 248 21.44 -24.63 -16.76
C VAL A 248 20.21 -23.88 -17.26
N ALA A 249 20.42 -22.95 -18.20
CA ALA A 249 19.35 -22.29 -18.93
C ALA A 249 18.67 -23.29 -19.88
N LEU A 250 17.47 -23.74 -19.52
CA LEU A 250 16.61 -24.53 -20.41
C LEU A 250 15.93 -23.56 -21.40
N THR A 251 16.41 -23.52 -22.63
CA THR A 251 15.75 -22.79 -23.72
C THR A 251 14.59 -23.64 -24.27
N LEU A 252 13.36 -23.23 -23.96
CA LEU A 252 12.17 -23.78 -24.59
C LEU A 252 12.01 -23.16 -25.98
N VAL A 253 12.33 -23.94 -27.01
CA VAL A 253 12.01 -23.65 -28.41
C VAL A 253 10.50 -23.81 -28.62
N GLY A 254 9.78 -22.70 -28.69
CA GLY A 254 8.37 -22.67 -29.09
C GLY A 254 8.23 -22.84 -30.61
N LEU A 255 7.63 -23.95 -31.05
CA LEU A 255 7.18 -24.16 -32.43
C LEU A 255 6.02 -23.20 -32.74
N ALA A 256 6.21 -22.31 -33.71
CA ALA A 256 5.13 -21.56 -34.34
C ALA A 256 4.40 -22.45 -35.36
N ALA A 257 3.16 -22.83 -35.06
CA ALA A 257 2.26 -23.44 -36.03
C ALA A 257 1.48 -22.35 -36.79
N ALA A 258 1.82 -22.16 -38.06
CA ALA A 258 1.11 -21.26 -38.98
C ALA A 258 -0.25 -21.87 -39.37
N GLY A 259 -1.34 -21.31 -38.85
CA GLY A 259 -2.70 -21.59 -39.30
C GLY A 259 -3.07 -20.74 -40.51
N ALA A 260 -3.04 -21.33 -41.71
CA ALA A 260 -3.59 -20.71 -42.92
C ALA A 260 -5.12 -20.85 -42.94
N VAL A 261 -5.84 -19.73 -42.76
CA VAL A 261 -7.29 -19.68 -43.04
C VAL A 261 -7.51 -19.19 -44.47
N ALA A 262 -7.95 -20.11 -45.31
CA ALA A 262 -8.30 -19.87 -46.70
C ALA A 262 -9.56 -18.99 -46.82
N ALA A 263 -9.41 -17.82 -47.42
CA ALA A 263 -10.52 -16.98 -47.85
C ALA A 263 -11.26 -17.64 -49.03
N ARG A 264 -12.49 -18.13 -48.80
CA ARG A 264 -13.39 -18.56 -49.87
C ARG A 264 -14.23 -17.38 -50.33
N ARG A 265 -13.87 -16.82 -51.50
CA ARG A 265 -14.72 -15.93 -52.29
C ARG A 265 -16.01 -16.67 -52.65
N ARG A 266 -17.17 -16.07 -52.36
CA ARG A 266 -18.43 -16.37 -53.05
C ARG A 266 -18.71 -15.26 -54.05
N GLN A 267 -18.74 -15.65 -55.33
CA GLN A 267 -19.34 -14.88 -56.43
C GLN A 267 -20.73 -15.48 -56.72
N GLY A 268 -21.68 -14.60 -57.03
CA GLY A 268 -22.81 -14.88 -57.93
C GLY A 268 -24.12 -15.36 -57.33
N ALA A 269 -25.08 -14.44 -57.15
CA ALA A 269 -26.28 -14.30 -57.99
C ALA A 269 -26.96 -12.96 -57.65
#